data_AF-A0A918GLZ8-F1
#
_entry.id   AF-A0A918GLZ8-F1
#
_cell.length_a   1.000
_cell.length_b   1.000
_cell.length_c   1.000
_cell.angle_alpha   90.00
_cell.angle_beta   90.00
_cell.angle_gamma   90.00
#
_symmetry.space_group_name_H-M   'P 1'
#
loop_
_entity.id
_entity.type
_entity.pdbx_description
1 polymer ?
#
loop_
_entity_poly.entity_id
_entity_poly.type
_entity_poly.pdbx_seq_one_letter_code
_entity_poly.pdbx_strand_id
1 'polypeptide(L)'
;MLENSPAGLYLLDSVVSVTVTGEEHHQHTLARYPATPGLSRRVAVELGWCTIRSGKHRGDRAIEVLLDGDRVGELTHTMSERYAPMVDTVIATGQRPGCEATITSGDRGLQIQLHLPRAGTPPLVASPPPYVPQPTTYAPLPATKPKRSRVPIAFAGAVVGMVGLISAIASTGEETPTANSTDLTITSTYTPPPTTLPPTTTTTTTTTTTTTTTTPRPTTTTPRPTTTRPKPTTTTTRPKPPAQPAPKPEPAPACDPNYSGCVPIASDVDCAGGSGNGPAYVRGPIRVIGTDIYDLDRDSDGIACE
;
A
#
# COMPACT_ATOMS: atom_id res chain seq x y z
N MET A 1 15.76 8.69 16.91
CA MET A 1 16.98 7.99 16.47
C MET A 1 16.59 6.56 16.17
N LEU A 2 17.10 5.97 15.10
CA LEU A 2 16.82 4.57 14.76
C LEU A 2 17.50 3.64 15.78
N GLU A 3 16.81 2.60 16.20
CA GLU A 3 17.28 1.63 17.19
C GLU A 3 18.00 0.43 16.56
N ASN A 4 18.00 0.33 15.23
CA ASN A 4 18.78 -0.63 14.47
C ASN A 4 19.55 0.04 13.33
N SER A 5 20.43 -0.73 12.68
CA SER A 5 21.28 -0.22 11.61
C SER A 5 20.53 -0.20 10.28
N PRO A 6 20.37 0.98 9.62
CA PRO A 6 19.85 1.06 8.26
C PRO A 6 20.93 0.78 7.19
N ALA A 7 22.13 0.33 7.57
CA ALA A 7 23.24 0.18 6.66
C ALA A 7 22.90 -0.78 5.51
N GLY A 8 23.18 -0.33 4.28
CA GLY A 8 22.88 -1.11 3.07
C GLY A 8 21.42 -1.07 2.63
N LEU A 9 20.57 -0.25 3.26
CA LEU A 9 19.23 0.07 2.77
C LEU A 9 19.23 1.42 2.07
N TYR A 10 18.52 1.48 0.95
CA TYR A 10 18.07 2.71 0.36
C TYR A 10 16.79 3.15 1.08
N LEU A 11 16.93 4.08 2.03
CA LEU A 11 15.81 4.58 2.82
C LEU A 11 14.91 5.48 1.97
N LEU A 12 13.70 5.02 1.75
CA LEU A 12 12.63 5.79 1.11
C LEU A 12 12.22 6.96 2.01
N ASP A 13 11.93 8.11 1.39
CA ASP A 13 11.48 9.30 2.11
C ASP A 13 10.13 9.05 2.79
N SER A 14 10.00 9.40 4.07
CA SER A 14 8.99 8.84 4.96
C SER A 14 7.95 9.90 5.35
N VAL A 15 6.72 9.80 4.84
CA VAL A 15 5.68 10.83 5.06
C VAL A 15 4.33 10.25 5.48
N VAL A 16 4.01 9.02 5.06
CA VAL A 16 2.71 8.37 5.26
C VAL A 16 2.88 7.10 6.07
N SER A 17 2.05 6.94 7.08
CA SER A 17 2.02 5.72 7.89
C SER A 17 1.21 4.62 7.19
N VAL A 18 1.79 3.44 7.05
CA VAL A 18 1.18 2.29 6.37
C VAL A 18 1.20 1.08 7.31
N THR A 19 0.03 0.47 7.49
CA THR A 19 -0.16 -0.68 8.38
C THR A 19 0.41 -1.96 7.76
N VAL A 20 1.08 -2.75 8.60
CA VAL A 20 1.56 -4.09 8.26
C VAL A 20 0.55 -5.13 8.74
N THR A 21 0.39 -6.20 7.97
CA THR A 21 -0.50 -7.32 8.30
C THR A 21 0.30 -8.58 8.61
N GLY A 22 -0.26 -9.46 9.46
CA GLY A 22 0.37 -10.73 9.85
C GLY A 22 1.43 -10.60 10.95
N GLU A 23 1.58 -9.42 11.55
CA GLU A 23 2.51 -9.13 12.65
C GLU A 23 2.30 -10.01 13.89
N GLU A 24 1.08 -10.50 14.11
CA GLU A 24 0.74 -11.45 15.18
C GLU A 24 1.51 -12.78 15.09
N HIS A 25 1.96 -13.16 13.89
CA HIS A 25 2.74 -14.38 13.68
C HIS A 25 4.25 -14.16 13.91
N HIS A 26 4.67 -12.91 14.08
CA HIS A 26 6.07 -12.50 14.14
C HIS A 26 6.45 -11.77 15.44
N GLN A 27 5.67 -12.00 16.51
CA GLN A 27 5.88 -11.37 17.83
C GLN A 27 7.27 -11.66 18.42
N HIS A 28 7.86 -12.83 18.16
CA HIS A 28 9.19 -13.16 18.63
C HIS A 28 10.28 -12.23 18.04
N THR A 29 10.16 -11.88 16.76
CA THR A 29 11.05 -10.95 16.07
C THR A 29 10.85 -9.52 16.57
N LEU A 30 9.59 -9.09 16.68
CA LEU A 30 9.25 -7.75 17.18
C LEU A 30 9.68 -7.56 18.65
N ALA A 31 9.65 -8.61 19.46
CA ALA A 31 10.07 -8.58 20.86
C ALA A 31 11.55 -8.24 21.07
N ARG A 32 12.39 -8.29 20.02
CA ARG A 32 13.76 -7.74 20.07
C ARG A 32 13.79 -6.22 20.28
N TYR A 33 12.69 -5.54 19.93
CA TYR A 33 12.48 -4.10 20.09
C TYR A 33 11.27 -3.83 20.98
N PRO A 34 11.36 -4.14 22.29
CA PRO A 34 10.23 -4.01 23.19
C PRO A 34 9.79 -2.54 23.29
N ALA A 35 8.54 -2.29 22.93
CA ALA A 35 7.87 -1.03 23.12
C ALA A 35 7.02 -1.10 24.40
N THR A 36 7.27 -0.20 25.35
CA THR A 36 6.40 -0.03 26.52
C THR A 36 5.06 0.58 26.06
N PRO A 37 3.91 0.21 26.63
CA PRO A 37 2.65 0.87 26.32
C PRO A 37 2.75 2.41 26.41
N GLY A 38 2.31 3.10 25.36
CA GLY A 38 2.43 4.55 25.25
C GLY A 38 3.78 5.08 24.77
N LEU A 39 4.77 4.21 24.57
CA LEU A 39 6.06 4.55 23.96
C LEU A 39 6.19 3.86 22.59
N SER A 40 6.88 4.54 21.68
CA SER A 40 7.15 4.02 20.35
C SER A 40 8.64 3.90 20.09
N ARG A 41 9.01 2.85 19.34
CA ARG A 41 10.39 2.52 18.97
C ARG A 41 10.58 2.75 17.48
N ARG A 42 11.62 3.48 17.08
CA ARG A 42 11.89 3.77 15.66
C ARG A 42 12.95 2.79 15.13
N VAL A 43 12.63 2.08 14.06
CA VAL A 43 13.51 1.08 13.44
C VAL A 43 13.52 1.27 11.92
N ALA A 44 14.53 0.75 11.25
CA ALA A 44 14.60 0.62 9.80
C ALA A 44 14.25 -0.82 9.41
N VAL A 45 13.43 -0.95 8.38
CA VAL A 45 13.05 -2.25 7.80
C VAL A 45 13.41 -2.30 6.33
N GLU A 46 13.65 -3.50 5.84
CA GLU A 46 13.74 -3.78 4.41
C GLU A 46 12.36 -4.15 3.86
N LEU A 47 12.11 -3.76 2.62
CA LEU A 47 10.95 -4.15 1.85
C LEU A 47 11.35 -5.22 0.84
N GLY A 48 10.66 -6.35 0.87
CA GLY A 48 10.92 -7.49 -0.02
C GLY A 48 9.71 -7.88 -0.85
N TRP A 49 9.87 -8.89 -1.71
CA TRP A 49 8.78 -9.48 -2.46
C TRP A 49 8.41 -10.86 -1.91
N CYS A 50 7.13 -11.06 -1.64
CA CYS A 50 6.58 -12.37 -1.31
C CYS A 50 5.34 -12.69 -2.14
N THR A 51 4.86 -13.93 -2.02
CA THR A 51 3.59 -14.36 -2.57
C THR A 51 2.55 -14.44 -1.45
N ILE A 52 1.40 -13.81 -1.65
CA ILE A 52 0.29 -13.84 -0.70
C ILE A 52 -0.17 -15.29 -0.53
N ARG A 53 -0.21 -15.76 0.72
CA ARG A 53 -0.43 -17.18 1.04
C ARG A 53 -1.90 -17.59 1.17
N SER A 54 -2.79 -16.62 1.40
CA SER A 54 -4.19 -16.87 1.75
C SER A 54 -5.13 -15.73 1.33
N GLY A 55 -6.43 -16.00 1.34
CA GLY A 55 -7.46 -15.02 1.00
C GLY A 55 -7.72 -14.87 -0.50
N LYS A 56 -8.47 -13.83 -0.87
CA LYS A 56 -8.92 -13.55 -2.26
C LYS A 56 -7.75 -13.34 -3.25
N HIS A 57 -6.61 -12.87 -2.75
CA HIS A 57 -5.42 -12.52 -3.52
C HIS A 57 -4.31 -13.57 -3.42
N ARG A 58 -4.64 -14.81 -3.04
CA ARG A 58 -3.65 -15.88 -2.90
C ARG A 58 -2.97 -16.14 -4.24
N GLY A 59 -1.63 -16.12 -4.24
CA GLY A 59 -0.82 -16.29 -5.44
C GLY A 59 -0.33 -14.97 -6.06
N ASP A 60 -0.94 -13.84 -5.69
CA ASP A 60 -0.49 -12.53 -6.11
C ASP A 60 0.78 -12.11 -5.35
N ARG A 61 1.53 -11.17 -5.90
CA ARG A 61 2.72 -10.60 -5.25
C ARG A 61 2.31 -9.59 -4.18
N ALA A 62 3.01 -9.62 -3.05
CA ALA A 62 2.89 -8.62 -1.99
C ALA A 62 4.27 -8.14 -1.54
N ILE A 63 4.31 -6.95 -0.95
CA ILE A 63 5.50 -6.42 -0.30
C ILE A 63 5.57 -7.03 1.10
N GLU A 64 6.62 -7.81 1.36
CA GLU A 64 6.93 -8.25 2.73
C GLU A 64 7.82 -7.24 3.46
N VAL A 65 7.73 -7.27 4.78
CA VAL A 65 8.50 -6.41 5.68
C VAL A 65 9.50 -7.26 6.43
N LEU A 66 10.78 -6.88 6.35
CA LEU A 66 11.90 -7.58 6.96
C LEU A 66 12.57 -6.68 8.00
N LEU A 67 12.57 -7.08 9.26
CA LEU A 67 13.26 -6.41 10.36
C LEU A 67 14.55 -7.17 10.67
N ASP A 68 15.70 -6.54 10.42
CA ASP A 68 17.04 -7.16 10.50
C ASP A 68 17.18 -8.45 9.69
N GLY A 69 16.45 -8.54 8.58
CA GLY A 69 16.43 -9.71 7.70
C GLY A 69 15.39 -10.78 8.05
N ASP A 70 14.70 -10.64 9.19
CA ASP A 70 13.62 -11.54 9.59
C ASP A 70 12.26 -10.97 9.21
N ARG A 71 11.39 -11.81 8.66
CA ARG A 71 10.03 -11.40 8.27
C ARG A 71 9.21 -11.00 9.49
N VAL A 72 8.55 -9.85 9.40
CA VAL A 72 7.64 -9.33 10.44
C VAL A 72 6.22 -9.09 9.94
N GLY A 73 5.96 -9.28 8.65
CA GLY A 73 4.63 -9.23 8.06
C GLY A 73 4.65 -8.89 6.58
N GLU A 74 3.51 -8.49 6.07
CA GLU A 74 3.32 -8.05 4.68
C GLU A 74 2.33 -6.89 4.59
N LEU A 75 2.45 -6.09 3.53
CA LEU A 75 1.43 -5.10 3.19
C LEU A 75 0.20 -5.80 2.58
N THR A 76 -0.96 -5.15 2.69
CA THR A 76 -2.17 -5.60 1.98
C THR A 76 -1.93 -5.62 0.47
N HIS A 77 -2.73 -6.38 -0.27
CA HIS A 77 -2.62 -6.46 -1.74
C HIS A 77 -2.63 -5.07 -2.40
N THR A 78 -3.66 -4.26 -2.12
CA THR A 78 -3.80 -2.91 -2.68
C THR A 78 -2.63 -1.99 -2.33
N MET A 79 -2.10 -2.08 -1.10
CA MET A 79 -0.92 -1.30 -0.72
C MET A 79 0.34 -1.81 -1.43
N SER A 80 0.47 -3.11 -1.60
CA SER A 80 1.57 -3.71 -2.35
C SER A 80 1.58 -3.24 -3.80
N GLU A 81 0.44 -3.22 -4.48
CA GLU A 81 0.30 -2.68 -5.84
C GLU A 81 0.69 -1.20 -5.91
N ARG A 82 0.21 -0.43 -4.94
CA ARG A 82 0.46 1.02 -4.85
C ARG A 82 1.96 1.35 -4.70
N TYR A 83 2.70 0.56 -3.92
CA TYR A 83 4.12 0.79 -3.65
C TYR A 83 5.05 -0.01 -4.56
N ALA A 84 4.53 -0.93 -5.37
CA ALA A 84 5.33 -1.80 -6.23
C ALA A 84 6.25 -1.06 -7.21
N PRO A 85 5.82 -0.03 -7.95
CA PRO A 85 6.70 0.66 -8.88
C PRO A 85 7.95 1.22 -8.20
N MET A 86 7.81 1.67 -6.95
CA MET A 86 8.90 2.26 -6.19
C MET A 86 9.89 1.21 -5.71
N VAL A 87 9.38 0.13 -5.10
CA VAL A 87 10.22 -1.00 -4.63
C VAL A 87 10.94 -1.62 -5.83
N ASP A 88 10.26 -1.81 -6.95
CA ASP A 88 10.86 -2.34 -8.19
C ASP A 88 11.95 -1.42 -8.74
N THR A 89 11.74 -0.10 -8.71
CA THR A 89 12.74 0.88 -9.18
C THR A 89 14.03 0.79 -8.37
N VAL A 90 13.93 0.70 -7.04
CA VAL A 90 15.10 0.60 -6.15
C VAL A 90 15.81 -0.75 -6.32
N ILE A 91 15.06 -1.84 -6.50
CA ILE A 91 15.66 -3.16 -6.77
C ILE A 91 16.37 -3.16 -8.12
N ALA A 92 15.78 -2.52 -9.14
CA ALA A 92 16.37 -2.42 -10.48
C ALA A 92 17.69 -1.65 -10.51
N THR A 93 17.93 -0.75 -9.55
CA THR A 93 19.22 -0.04 -9.39
C THR A 93 20.25 -0.87 -8.61
N GLY A 94 19.92 -2.10 -8.21
CA GLY A 94 20.76 -2.97 -7.39
C GLY A 94 20.77 -2.60 -5.92
N GLN A 95 19.85 -1.75 -5.47
CA GLN A 95 19.73 -1.31 -4.08
C GLN A 95 18.65 -2.11 -3.35
N ARG A 96 18.77 -2.18 -2.02
CA ARG A 96 17.76 -2.81 -1.15
C ARG A 96 16.79 -1.74 -0.65
N PRO A 97 15.51 -1.78 -1.02
CA PRO A 97 14.56 -0.79 -0.56
C PRO A 97 14.32 -0.97 0.93
N GLY A 98 14.40 0.13 1.67
CA GLY A 98 14.06 0.15 3.08
C GLY A 98 13.28 1.40 3.44
N CYS A 99 12.65 1.37 4.60
CA CYS A 99 11.97 2.53 5.14
C CYS A 99 12.10 2.55 6.66
N GLU A 100 11.81 3.71 7.24
CA GLU A 100 11.62 3.78 8.68
C GLU A 100 10.27 3.17 9.06
N ALA A 101 10.21 2.55 10.24
CA ALA A 101 9.02 1.99 10.83
C ALA A 101 8.98 2.32 12.33
N THR A 102 7.78 2.27 12.89
CA THR A 102 7.54 2.47 14.31
C THR A 102 6.92 1.23 14.91
N ILE A 103 7.52 0.74 15.99
CA ILE A 103 6.99 -0.38 16.76
C ILE A 103 6.29 0.18 18.00
N THR A 104 5.05 -0.25 18.22
CA THR A 104 4.21 0.13 19.37
C THR A 104 3.64 -1.11 20.04
N SER A 105 3.29 -1.00 21.32
CA SER A 105 2.52 -2.04 22.02
C SER A 105 1.03 -1.75 21.86
N GLY A 106 0.28 -2.73 21.34
CA GLY A 106 -1.17 -2.68 21.19
C GLY A 106 -1.86 -3.88 21.84
N ASP A 107 -3.19 -3.94 21.74
CA ASP A 107 -4.02 -4.94 22.43
C ASP A 107 -3.74 -6.39 21.98
N ARG A 108 -3.21 -6.56 20.76
CA ARG A 108 -2.86 -7.86 20.18
C ARG A 108 -1.36 -8.18 20.21
N GLY A 109 -0.60 -7.41 20.99
CA GLY A 109 0.87 -7.53 21.08
C GLY A 109 1.58 -6.36 20.42
N LEU A 110 2.85 -6.57 20.07
CA LEU A 110 3.65 -5.57 19.37
C LEU A 110 3.14 -5.41 17.94
N GLN A 111 3.01 -4.16 17.53
CA GLN A 111 2.59 -3.76 16.20
C GLN A 111 3.70 -2.98 15.52
N ILE A 112 3.79 -3.10 14.20
CA ILE A 112 4.73 -2.36 13.37
C ILE A 112 4.01 -1.55 12.30
N GLN A 113 4.31 -0.27 12.22
CA GLN A 113 3.77 0.65 11.23
C GLN A 113 4.90 1.24 10.40
N LEU A 114 4.81 1.13 9.08
CA LEU A 114 5.82 1.66 8.17
C LEU A 114 5.60 3.14 7.93
N HIS A 115 6.67 3.88 7.66
CA HIS A 115 6.62 5.26 7.18
C HIS A 115 7.17 5.30 5.76
N LEU A 116 6.25 5.31 4.80
CA LEU A 116 6.54 5.28 3.37
C LEU A 116 6.27 6.64 2.73
N PRO A 117 6.83 6.90 1.53
CA PRO A 117 6.51 8.12 0.79
C PRO A 117 5.05 8.11 0.34
N ARG A 118 4.58 9.26 -0.12
CA ARG A 118 3.30 9.31 -0.83
C ARG A 118 3.45 8.54 -2.14
N ALA A 119 2.52 7.61 -2.36
CA ALA A 119 2.45 6.87 -3.61
C ALA A 119 2.41 7.82 -4.82
N GLY A 120 3.11 7.46 -5.91
CA GLY A 120 3.25 8.30 -7.09
C GLY A 120 4.38 9.36 -6.99
N THR A 121 5.01 9.53 -5.83
CA THR A 121 6.26 10.29 -5.75
C THR A 121 7.39 9.37 -6.23
N PRO A 122 8.10 9.67 -7.34
CA PRO A 122 9.23 8.85 -7.74
C PRO A 122 10.25 8.85 -6.61
N PRO A 123 10.87 7.70 -6.27
CA PRO A 123 11.98 7.71 -5.32
C PRO A 123 13.03 8.68 -5.85
N LEU A 124 13.59 9.51 -4.97
CA LEU A 124 14.74 10.37 -5.28
C LEU A 124 15.97 9.50 -5.45
N VAL A 125 15.95 8.59 -6.42
CA VAL A 125 17.11 7.79 -6.78
C VAL A 125 18.15 8.83 -7.19
N ALA A 126 19.25 8.91 -6.43
CA ALA A 126 20.39 9.69 -6.87
C ALA A 126 20.67 9.22 -8.29
N SER A 127 20.49 10.13 -9.27
CA SER A 127 20.65 9.77 -10.68
C SER A 127 21.90 8.92 -10.80
N PRO A 128 21.84 7.73 -11.43
CA PRO A 128 23.06 6.99 -11.67
C PRO A 128 24.04 7.97 -12.34
N PRO A 129 25.32 7.99 -11.93
CA PRO A 129 26.29 8.88 -12.56
C PRO A 129 26.13 8.73 -14.08
N PRO A 130 26.14 9.83 -14.86
CA PRO A 130 25.95 9.75 -16.30
C PRO A 130 26.83 8.61 -16.81
N TYR A 131 26.20 7.63 -17.46
CA TYR A 131 26.92 6.50 -18.03
C TYR A 131 27.97 7.07 -18.96
N VAL A 132 29.21 7.13 -18.49
CA VAL A 132 30.37 7.38 -19.34
C VAL A 132 30.56 6.05 -20.04
N PRO A 133 30.31 5.93 -21.36
CA PRO A 133 30.67 4.73 -22.08
C PRO A 133 32.18 4.54 -21.87
N GLN A 134 32.55 3.58 -21.03
CA GLN A 134 33.95 3.19 -20.93
C GLN A 134 34.35 2.73 -22.33
N PRO A 135 35.48 3.18 -22.89
CA PRO A 135 35.98 2.62 -24.11
C PRO A 135 36.22 1.14 -23.85
N THR A 136 35.32 0.31 -24.37
CA THR A 136 35.49 -1.14 -24.40
C THR A 136 36.70 -1.40 -25.28
N THR A 137 37.88 -1.48 -24.65
CA THR A 137 39.02 -2.16 -25.25
C THR A 137 38.64 -3.63 -25.24
N TYR A 138 38.00 -4.06 -26.34
CA TYR A 138 37.83 -5.46 -26.65
C TYR A 138 39.22 -6.06 -26.84
N ALA A 139 39.83 -6.50 -25.74
CA ALA A 139 40.84 -7.54 -25.83
C ALA A 139 40.10 -8.79 -26.33
N PRO A 140 40.48 -9.37 -27.49
CA PRO A 140 39.90 -10.62 -27.94
C PRO A 140 40.13 -11.67 -26.84
N LEU A 141 39.05 -12.19 -26.28
CA LEU A 141 39.10 -13.37 -25.42
C LEU A 141 39.83 -14.48 -26.20
N PRO A 142 40.83 -15.17 -25.62
CA PRO A 142 41.40 -16.35 -26.26
C PRO A 142 40.28 -17.38 -26.40
N ALA A 143 40.00 -17.77 -27.65
CA ALA A 143 39.03 -18.80 -27.98
C ALA A 143 39.45 -20.13 -27.33
N THR A 144 38.87 -20.44 -26.17
CA THR A 144 39.01 -21.77 -25.57
C THR A 144 38.10 -22.72 -26.34
N LYS A 145 38.73 -23.62 -27.11
CA LYS A 145 38.02 -24.67 -27.85
C LYS A 145 37.22 -25.54 -26.88
N PRO A 146 35.93 -25.81 -27.11
CA PRO A 146 35.15 -26.68 -26.24
C PRO A 146 35.70 -28.11 -26.31
N LYS A 147 36.27 -28.57 -25.20
CA LYS A 147 36.76 -29.95 -25.03
C LYS A 147 35.54 -30.86 -24.87
N ARG A 148 35.15 -31.51 -25.97
CA ARG A 148 34.05 -32.48 -26.03
C ARG A 148 34.37 -33.68 -25.15
N SER A 149 33.90 -33.65 -23.91
CA SER A 149 33.92 -34.78 -22.99
C SER A 149 32.97 -35.87 -23.52
N ARG A 150 33.53 -36.98 -24.01
CA ARG A 150 32.78 -38.20 -24.30
C ARG A 150 32.67 -38.97 -23.00
N VAL A 151 31.53 -38.87 -22.32
CA VAL A 151 31.19 -39.77 -21.20
C VAL A 151 30.68 -41.08 -21.81
N PRO A 152 31.32 -42.23 -21.57
CA PRO A 152 30.77 -43.51 -22.01
C PRO A 152 29.67 -43.96 -21.04
N ILE A 153 28.47 -44.16 -21.57
CA ILE A 153 27.37 -44.83 -20.86
C ILE A 153 27.57 -46.35 -21.07
N ALA A 154 28.02 -47.01 -20.00
CA ALA A 154 27.80 -48.43 -19.72
C ALA A 154 27.32 -48.43 -18.25
N PHE A 155 26.22 -49.05 -17.84
CA PHE A 155 25.91 -50.47 -17.94
C PHE A 155 24.39 -50.70 -17.99
N ALA A 156 23.96 -51.52 -18.94
CA ALA A 156 22.76 -52.33 -18.84
C ALA A 156 23.20 -53.72 -18.34
N GLY A 157 22.44 -54.34 -17.43
CA GLY A 157 22.52 -55.78 -17.21
C GLY A 157 22.29 -56.28 -15.78
N ALA A 158 21.07 -56.78 -15.55
CA ALA A 158 20.75 -57.99 -14.79
C ALA A 158 20.97 -58.04 -13.27
N VAL A 159 19.86 -58.11 -12.51
CA VAL A 159 19.57 -59.27 -11.64
C VAL A 159 18.06 -59.55 -11.67
N VAL A 160 17.70 -60.63 -12.36
CA VAL A 160 16.45 -61.38 -12.19
C VAL A 160 16.72 -62.45 -11.13
N GLY A 161 15.78 -62.64 -10.21
CA GLY A 161 15.58 -63.93 -9.54
C GLY A 161 15.60 -63.92 -8.02
N MET A 162 14.41 -63.89 -7.40
CA MET A 162 14.02 -64.93 -6.44
C MET A 162 12.53 -64.81 -6.09
N VAL A 163 11.73 -65.64 -6.73
CA VAL A 163 10.45 -66.13 -6.21
C VAL A 163 10.74 -67.48 -5.57
N GLY A 164 10.28 -67.71 -4.34
CA GLY A 164 9.90 -69.05 -3.90
C GLY A 164 10.34 -69.52 -2.51
N LEU A 165 9.32 -69.66 -1.65
CA LEU A 165 9.06 -70.76 -0.70
C LEU A 165 9.46 -70.71 0.80
N ILE A 166 8.41 -70.52 1.61
CA ILE A 166 7.88 -71.36 2.73
C ILE A 166 8.74 -71.61 3.98
N SER A 167 8.20 -71.19 5.14
CA SER A 167 7.81 -72.05 6.31
C SER A 167 7.26 -71.14 7.42
N ALA A 168 5.95 -71.10 7.68
CA ALA A 168 5.20 -72.02 8.54
C ALA A 168 5.67 -72.01 10.01
N ILE A 169 5.06 -71.15 10.83
CA ILE A 169 4.77 -71.45 12.24
C ILE A 169 3.38 -70.92 12.57
N ALA A 170 2.47 -71.88 12.73
CA ALA A 170 1.15 -71.71 13.32
C ALA A 170 1.27 -71.82 14.85
N SER A 171 0.53 -70.96 15.58
CA SER A 171 -0.13 -71.23 16.87
C SER A 171 -0.77 -69.92 17.34
N THR A 172 -2.06 -69.72 17.05
CA THR A 172 -3.22 -69.95 17.96
C THR A 172 -3.37 -68.88 19.03
N GLY A 173 -4.49 -68.15 18.95
CA GLY A 173 -4.95 -67.17 19.92
C GLY A 173 -6.18 -66.44 19.39
N GLU A 174 -7.31 -67.14 19.38
CA GLU A 174 -8.67 -66.60 19.23
C GLU A 174 -8.92 -65.40 20.16
N GLU A 175 -9.57 -64.36 19.65
CA GLU A 175 -10.86 -63.88 20.18
C GLU A 175 -11.56 -63.01 19.11
N THR A 176 -12.86 -63.27 18.95
CA THR A 176 -13.74 -62.81 17.86
C THR A 176 -14.64 -61.64 18.35
N PRO A 177 -15.60 -61.08 17.57
CA PRO A 177 -15.68 -59.63 17.34
C PRO A 177 -16.94 -58.98 17.93
N THR A 178 -16.93 -57.65 18.08
CA THR A 178 -18.17 -56.88 18.32
C THR A 178 -18.39 -55.84 17.23
N ALA A 179 -19.36 -56.19 16.39
CA ALA A 179 -20.28 -55.42 15.56
C ALA A 179 -20.24 -53.87 15.53
N ASN A 180 -20.40 -53.39 14.28
CA ASN A 180 -21.22 -52.27 13.83
C ASN A 180 -20.78 -50.84 14.14
N SER A 181 -20.49 -50.06 13.08
CA SER A 181 -21.50 -49.16 12.50
C SER A 181 -20.96 -48.42 11.26
N THR A 182 -21.60 -48.73 10.14
CA THR A 182 -22.00 -47.84 9.02
C THR A 182 -21.26 -46.52 8.78
N ASP A 183 -20.57 -46.53 7.63
CA ASP A 183 -20.33 -45.43 6.71
C ASP A 183 -21.56 -44.51 6.52
N LEU A 184 -21.38 -43.21 6.76
CA LEU A 184 -22.24 -42.14 6.27
C LEU A 184 -21.36 -41.04 5.70
N THR A 185 -21.02 -41.21 4.43
CA THR A 185 -20.51 -40.18 3.54
C THR A 185 -21.64 -39.18 3.23
N ILE A 186 -21.63 -37.99 3.86
CA ILE A 186 -22.54 -36.89 3.51
C ILE A 186 -21.83 -35.98 2.51
N THR A 187 -22.13 -36.18 1.23
CA THR A 187 -21.81 -35.25 0.14
C THR A 187 -22.88 -34.14 0.16
N SER A 188 -22.50 -32.93 0.57
CA SER A 188 -23.37 -31.75 0.49
C SER A 188 -23.10 -30.99 -0.81
N THR A 189 -23.85 -31.32 -1.85
CA THR A 189 -23.90 -30.57 -3.12
C THR A 189 -24.79 -29.34 -2.93
N TYR A 190 -24.18 -28.16 -2.79
CA TYR A 190 -24.91 -26.88 -2.77
C TYR A 190 -25.16 -26.39 -4.20
N THR A 191 -26.43 -26.34 -4.58
CA THR A 191 -26.91 -25.80 -5.87
C THR A 191 -27.47 -24.40 -5.61
N PRO A 192 -26.95 -23.32 -6.22
CA PRO A 192 -27.53 -21.99 -6.05
C PRO A 192 -28.86 -21.86 -6.82
N PRO A 193 -29.84 -21.11 -6.30
CA PRO A 193 -31.10 -20.84 -7.01
C PRO A 193 -30.89 -19.85 -8.18
N PRO A 194 -31.71 -19.92 -9.25
CA PRO A 194 -31.69 -18.95 -10.33
C PRO A 194 -32.34 -17.64 -9.88
N THR A 195 -31.59 -16.54 -9.93
CA THR A 195 -32.13 -15.20 -9.68
C THR A 195 -32.70 -14.61 -10.97
N THR A 196 -34.02 -14.41 -10.94
CA THR A 196 -34.84 -13.81 -11.99
C THR A 196 -34.64 -12.29 -12.04
N LEU A 197 -34.36 -11.73 -13.22
CA LEU A 197 -34.28 -10.28 -13.49
C LEU A 197 -35.68 -9.68 -13.68
N PRO A 198 -36.03 -8.54 -13.05
CA PRO A 198 -37.22 -7.76 -13.42
C PRO A 198 -36.93 -6.78 -14.60
N PRO A 199 -37.96 -6.34 -15.33
CA PRO A 199 -37.82 -5.49 -16.52
C PRO A 199 -37.70 -3.98 -16.24
N THR A 200 -37.16 -3.32 -17.25
CA THR A 200 -36.86 -1.90 -17.52
C THR A 200 -37.91 -0.86 -17.13
N THR A 201 -37.48 0.35 -16.75
CA THR A 201 -38.20 1.59 -17.12
C THR A 201 -37.22 2.76 -17.29
N THR A 202 -37.22 3.36 -18.49
CA THR A 202 -36.45 4.54 -18.86
C THR A 202 -37.32 5.78 -18.68
N THR A 203 -36.85 6.77 -17.92
CA THR A 203 -37.53 8.07 -17.78
C THR A 203 -36.55 9.18 -18.13
N THR A 204 -36.71 9.77 -19.31
CA THR A 204 -35.97 10.95 -19.77
C THR A 204 -36.58 12.20 -19.15
N THR A 205 -35.81 12.97 -18.38
CA THR A 205 -36.24 14.28 -17.88
C THR A 205 -35.28 15.35 -18.36
N THR A 206 -35.76 16.18 -19.29
CA THR A 206 -35.05 17.34 -19.83
C THR A 206 -35.22 18.51 -18.86
N THR A 207 -34.14 19.03 -18.29
CA THR A 207 -34.19 20.25 -17.46
C THR A 207 -33.28 21.34 -18.05
N THR A 208 -33.90 22.35 -18.62
CA THR A 208 -33.28 23.58 -19.12
C THR A 208 -32.89 24.48 -17.94
N THR A 209 -31.61 24.79 -17.76
CA THR A 209 -31.19 25.76 -16.72
C THR A 209 -30.38 26.90 -17.30
N THR A 210 -30.94 28.10 -17.12
CA THR A 210 -30.54 29.41 -17.61
C THR A 210 -29.27 29.93 -16.92
N THR A 211 -28.25 30.27 -17.69
CA THR A 211 -27.02 30.91 -17.22
C THR A 211 -27.29 32.39 -16.88
N THR A 212 -27.03 32.80 -15.64
CA THR A 212 -27.07 34.23 -15.26
C THR A 212 -25.69 34.66 -14.79
N THR A 213 -25.02 35.45 -15.63
CA THR A 213 -23.69 36.02 -15.39
C THR A 213 -23.82 37.30 -14.56
N THR A 214 -23.28 37.33 -13.34
CA THR A 214 -23.16 38.57 -12.56
C THR A 214 -21.70 38.88 -12.23
N THR A 215 -21.20 39.89 -12.94
CA THR A 215 -19.93 40.59 -12.78
C THR A 215 -19.76 41.18 -11.36
N PRO A 216 -18.61 41.04 -10.68
CA PRO A 216 -18.36 41.74 -9.43
C PRO A 216 -17.94 43.20 -9.68
N ARG A 217 -18.63 44.13 -9.01
CA ARG A 217 -18.29 45.56 -8.92
C ARG A 217 -17.38 45.78 -7.70
N PRO A 218 -16.26 46.50 -7.82
CA PRO A 218 -15.43 46.84 -6.67
C PRO A 218 -16.09 47.98 -5.89
N THR A 219 -16.19 47.85 -4.57
CA THR A 219 -16.64 48.94 -3.70
C THR A 219 -15.61 49.22 -2.63
N THR A 220 -14.86 50.29 -2.87
CA THR A 220 -14.04 51.03 -1.91
C THR A 220 -14.96 51.72 -0.90
N THR A 221 -14.70 51.55 0.40
CA THR A 221 -15.29 52.44 1.42
C THR A 221 -14.31 52.73 2.56
N THR A 222 -13.87 53.97 2.57
CA THR A 222 -13.12 54.74 3.57
C THR A 222 -13.81 54.72 4.96
N PRO A 223 -13.05 54.78 6.07
CA PRO A 223 -13.59 54.69 7.43
C PRO A 223 -14.23 56.01 7.92
N ARG A 224 -15.30 55.90 8.73
CA ARG A 224 -15.89 57.03 9.48
C ARG A 224 -15.79 56.78 11.00
N PRO A 225 -15.55 57.82 11.82
CA PRO A 225 -15.14 57.69 13.22
C PRO A 225 -16.34 57.71 14.18
N THR A 226 -16.15 57.20 15.40
CA THR A 226 -17.13 57.35 16.47
C THR A 226 -16.42 57.56 17.82
N THR A 227 -16.42 58.81 18.27
CA THR A 227 -16.39 59.29 19.65
C THR A 227 -17.57 58.69 20.42
N THR A 228 -17.63 58.36 21.72
CA THR A 228 -16.98 58.88 22.95
C THR A 228 -17.53 58.00 24.09
N ARG A 229 -16.73 57.64 25.11
CA ARG A 229 -17.08 57.80 26.55
C ARG A 229 -15.89 57.39 27.45
N PRO A 230 -15.49 58.20 28.45
CA PRO A 230 -14.35 57.91 29.30
C PRO A 230 -14.74 57.09 30.55
N LYS A 231 -13.92 56.09 30.90
CA LYS A 231 -13.84 55.46 32.25
C LYS A 231 -12.38 55.43 32.69
N PRO A 232 -12.11 55.47 34.01
CA PRO A 232 -10.90 56.07 34.58
C PRO A 232 -9.66 55.17 34.53
N THR A 233 -8.53 55.86 34.50
CA THR A 233 -7.15 55.44 34.66
C THR A 233 -6.93 54.40 35.76
N THR A 234 -6.28 53.29 35.42
CA THR A 234 -5.35 52.60 36.31
C THR A 234 -4.13 52.17 35.49
N THR A 235 -3.04 52.89 35.71
CA THR A 235 -1.71 52.59 35.19
C THR A 235 -1.20 51.33 35.88
N THR A 236 -0.99 50.25 35.13
CA THR A 236 -0.11 49.16 35.54
C THR A 236 0.63 48.67 34.31
N THR A 237 1.86 49.14 34.16
CA THR A 237 2.85 48.71 33.18
C THR A 237 3.23 47.25 33.45
N ARG A 238 2.52 46.31 32.82
CA ARG A 238 3.00 44.94 32.64
C ARG A 238 3.64 44.85 31.25
N PRO A 239 4.92 44.42 31.12
CA PRO A 239 5.49 44.15 29.81
C PRO A 239 4.63 43.12 29.08
N LYS A 240 4.09 43.50 27.92
CA LYS A 240 3.36 42.60 27.02
C LYS A 240 4.34 41.53 26.53
N PRO A 241 4.05 40.23 26.69
CA PRO A 241 4.82 39.16 26.06
C PRO A 241 4.95 39.42 24.54
N PRO A 242 6.09 39.10 23.91
CA PRO A 242 6.28 39.31 22.47
C PRO A 242 5.08 38.75 21.69
N ALA A 243 4.56 39.53 20.74
CA ALA A 243 3.47 39.09 19.89
C ALA A 243 3.89 37.80 19.17
N GLN A 244 3.05 36.77 19.31
CA GLN A 244 3.23 35.50 18.60
C GLN A 244 3.22 35.77 17.10
N PRO A 245 4.14 35.19 16.31
CA PRO A 245 4.16 35.36 14.86
C PRO A 245 2.80 34.99 14.25
N ALA A 246 2.33 35.82 13.32
CA ALA A 246 1.10 35.54 12.58
C ALA A 246 1.18 34.15 11.92
N PRO A 247 0.07 33.40 11.84
CA PRO A 247 0.03 32.14 11.11
C PRO A 247 0.54 32.34 9.69
N LYS A 248 1.49 31.51 9.27
CA LYS A 248 1.98 31.50 7.90
C LYS A 248 0.79 31.20 6.97
N PRO A 249 0.59 31.96 5.88
CA PRO A 249 -0.47 31.67 4.91
C PRO A 249 -0.38 30.22 4.42
N GLU A 250 -1.51 29.53 4.43
CA GLU A 250 -1.64 28.17 3.90
C GLU A 250 -1.32 28.20 2.38
N PRO A 251 -0.55 27.22 1.85
CA PRO A 251 -0.25 27.17 0.42
C PRO A 251 -1.55 27.18 -0.40
N ALA A 252 -1.60 27.98 -1.46
CA ALA A 252 -2.73 27.97 -2.37
C ALA A 252 -2.91 26.55 -2.95
N PRO A 253 -4.15 26.04 -3.09
CA PRO A 253 -4.38 24.69 -3.57
C PRO A 253 -3.88 24.58 -5.02
N ALA A 254 -2.97 23.65 -5.26
CA ALA A 254 -2.64 23.23 -6.60
C ALA A 254 -3.84 22.48 -7.19
N CYS A 255 -4.24 22.85 -8.41
CA CYS A 255 -5.37 22.25 -9.11
C CYS A 255 -4.93 21.00 -9.86
N ASP A 256 -5.75 19.96 -9.87
CA ASP A 256 -5.46 18.72 -10.57
C ASP A 256 -5.57 18.88 -12.10
N PRO A 257 -4.57 18.49 -12.89
CA PRO A 257 -4.57 18.68 -14.34
C PRO A 257 -5.51 17.74 -15.10
N ASN A 258 -6.05 16.69 -14.47
CA ASN A 258 -6.98 15.75 -15.11
C ASN A 258 -8.40 16.33 -15.27
N TYR A 259 -8.67 17.51 -14.74
CA TYR A 259 -10.00 18.11 -14.72
C TYR A 259 -9.98 19.55 -15.22
N SER A 260 -11.09 20.00 -15.79
CA SER A 260 -11.27 21.39 -16.20
C SER A 260 -11.67 22.24 -14.99
N GLY A 261 -10.89 23.25 -14.65
CA GLY A 261 -11.13 24.08 -13.47
C GLY A 261 -10.20 23.71 -12.32
N CYS A 262 -10.52 24.13 -11.09
CA CYS A 262 -9.68 23.84 -9.94
C CYS A 262 -10.28 22.75 -9.06
N VAL A 263 -9.90 21.51 -9.34
CA VAL A 263 -10.10 20.38 -8.42
C VAL A 263 -8.91 20.37 -7.45
N PRO A 264 -9.11 20.55 -6.13
CA PRO A 264 -8.01 20.52 -5.17
C PRO A 264 -7.30 19.18 -5.20
N ILE A 265 -5.96 19.18 -5.19
CA ILE A 265 -5.20 17.94 -5.07
C ILE A 265 -5.29 17.45 -3.61
N ALA A 266 -6.13 16.45 -3.36
CA ALA A 266 -6.36 15.83 -2.06
C ALA A 266 -6.34 14.30 -2.17
N SER A 267 -6.44 13.59 -1.04
CA SER A 267 -6.51 12.11 -1.07
C SER A 267 -7.82 11.58 -1.63
N ASP A 268 -8.88 12.37 -1.48
CA ASP A 268 -10.22 12.11 -1.93
C ASP A 268 -10.90 13.48 -2.12
N VAL A 269 -11.60 13.64 -3.22
CA VAL A 269 -12.31 14.86 -3.56
C VAL A 269 -13.72 14.44 -3.90
N ASP A 270 -14.69 15.06 -3.24
CA ASP A 270 -16.09 14.73 -3.44
C ASP A 270 -16.84 15.86 -4.13
N CYS A 271 -17.94 15.51 -4.78
CA CYS A 271 -18.89 16.48 -5.27
C CYS A 271 -19.59 17.19 -4.10
N ALA A 272 -19.48 18.52 -4.06
CA ALA A 272 -20.11 19.35 -3.06
C ALA A 272 -21.64 19.21 -3.15
N GLY A 273 -22.28 18.85 -2.03
CA GLY A 273 -23.73 18.57 -1.97
C GLY A 273 -24.09 17.08 -2.05
N GLY A 274 -23.10 16.20 -2.27
CA GLY A 274 -23.26 14.75 -2.17
C GLY A 274 -23.06 14.19 -0.75
N SER A 275 -23.12 12.87 -0.63
CA SER A 275 -22.86 12.10 0.61
C SER A 275 -21.38 11.81 0.87
N GLY A 276 -20.50 12.50 0.16
CA GLY A 276 -19.05 12.32 0.23
C GLY A 276 -18.49 12.67 1.61
N ASN A 277 -17.43 11.96 2.04
CA ASN A 277 -16.73 12.18 3.33
C ASN A 277 -15.26 12.58 3.15
N GLY A 278 -14.89 12.93 1.93
CA GLY A 278 -13.55 13.30 1.53
C GLY A 278 -13.09 14.60 2.19
N PRO A 279 -11.78 14.78 2.35
CA PRO A 279 -11.20 15.98 2.95
C PRO A 279 -11.34 17.23 2.07
N ALA A 280 -11.72 17.09 0.81
CA ALA A 280 -11.94 18.18 -0.12
C ALA A 280 -13.23 17.99 -0.92
N TYR A 281 -13.84 19.10 -1.30
CA TYR A 281 -15.06 19.10 -2.12
C TYR A 281 -14.91 20.03 -3.30
N VAL A 282 -15.50 19.65 -4.42
CA VAL A 282 -15.53 20.44 -5.64
C VAL A 282 -16.97 20.65 -6.11
N ARG A 283 -17.26 21.84 -6.64
CA ARG A 283 -18.58 22.19 -7.18
C ARG A 283 -18.54 22.04 -8.70
N GLY A 284 -19.35 21.13 -9.23
CA GLY A 284 -19.48 20.89 -10.67
C GLY A 284 -20.48 21.82 -11.38
N PRO A 285 -20.68 21.63 -12.70
CA PRO A 285 -20.10 20.55 -13.52
C PRO A 285 -18.65 20.85 -13.92
N ILE A 286 -17.80 19.82 -13.90
CA ILE A 286 -16.38 19.90 -14.24
C ILE A 286 -16.05 18.85 -15.28
N ARG A 287 -15.43 19.23 -16.40
CA ARG A 287 -15.05 18.27 -17.42
C ARG A 287 -13.82 17.47 -17.00
N VAL A 288 -13.87 16.17 -17.19
CA VAL A 288 -12.68 15.31 -17.09
C VAL A 288 -11.87 15.46 -18.37
N ILE A 289 -10.64 15.98 -18.26
CA ILE A 289 -9.70 16.18 -19.37
C ILE A 289 -8.81 14.94 -19.54
N GLY A 290 -8.44 14.30 -18.42
CA GLY A 290 -7.55 13.15 -18.37
C GLY A 290 -8.26 11.92 -17.83
N THR A 291 -7.73 11.37 -16.74
CA THR A 291 -8.35 10.23 -16.03
C THR A 291 -9.15 10.74 -14.85
N ASP A 292 -10.34 10.21 -14.63
CA ASP A 292 -11.12 10.50 -13.42
C ASP A 292 -10.53 9.73 -12.22
N ILE A 293 -9.54 10.33 -11.56
CA ILE A 293 -8.82 9.71 -10.44
C ILE A 293 -9.59 9.75 -9.10
N TYR A 294 -10.59 10.62 -8.99
CA TYR A 294 -11.42 10.81 -7.81
C TYR A 294 -12.84 10.23 -7.97
N ASP A 295 -13.12 9.51 -9.07
CA ASP A 295 -14.42 8.89 -9.35
C ASP A 295 -15.60 9.89 -9.24
N LEU A 296 -15.36 11.11 -9.75
CA LEU A 296 -16.33 12.22 -9.75
C LEU A 296 -17.33 12.12 -10.91
N ASP A 297 -16.98 11.38 -11.96
CA ASP A 297 -17.76 11.09 -13.17
C ASP A 297 -18.22 9.62 -13.13
N ARG A 298 -19.29 9.38 -12.37
CA ARG A 298 -19.77 8.03 -12.04
C ARG A 298 -20.34 7.27 -13.22
N ASP A 299 -20.83 7.97 -14.23
CA ASP A 299 -21.39 7.40 -15.45
C ASP A 299 -20.39 7.44 -16.63
N SER A 300 -19.18 7.96 -16.40
CA SER A 300 -18.06 7.97 -17.35
C SER A 300 -18.38 8.68 -18.67
N ASP A 301 -19.16 9.76 -18.60
CA ASP A 301 -19.59 10.54 -19.75
C ASP A 301 -18.64 11.72 -20.07
N GLY A 302 -17.64 11.92 -19.20
CA GLY A 302 -16.63 12.97 -19.27
C GLY A 302 -16.95 14.20 -18.44
N ILE A 303 -18.04 14.21 -17.66
CA ILE A 303 -18.48 15.31 -16.80
C ILE A 303 -18.57 14.85 -15.34
N ALA A 304 -17.72 15.43 -14.51
CA ALA A 304 -17.68 15.24 -13.07
C ALA A 304 -18.66 16.17 -12.33
N CYS A 305 -19.24 15.63 -11.25
CA CYS A 305 -20.09 16.37 -10.31
C CYS A 305 -21.31 17.05 -10.92
N GLU A 306 -22.10 16.27 -11.66
CA GLU A 306 -23.44 16.63 -12.11
C GLU A 306 -24.49 16.64 -10.99
#